data_AF-A0AA96SWH6-F1
#
_entry.id   AF-A0AA96SWH6-F1
#
_cell.length_a   1.000
_cell.length_b   1.000
_cell.length_c   1.000
_cell.angle_alpha   90.00
_cell.angle_beta   90.00
_cell.angle_gamma   90.00
#
_symmetry.space_group_name_H-M   'P 1'
#
loop_
_entity.id
_entity.type
_entity.pdbx_description
1 polymer ?
#
loop_
_entity_poly.entity_id
_entity_poly.type
_entity_poly.pdbx_seq_one_letter_code
_entity_poly.pdbx_strand_id
1 'polypeptide(L)' 'MTMTLDIASLTLLFVTTVFGLVMAFVWMFCEFERRFGKRLTAIALVRFGYRPDGTIDRNANRRD' A
#
# COMPACT_ATOMS: atom_id res chain seq x y z
N MET A 1 20.61 -32.29 -29.47
CA MET A 1 19.65 -31.47 -28.70
C MET A 1 20.43 -30.77 -27.61
N THR A 2 20.73 -29.49 -27.83
CA THR A 2 21.58 -28.69 -26.93
C THR A 2 20.79 -27.43 -26.60
N MET A 3 20.52 -27.24 -25.31
CA MET A 3 19.79 -26.11 -24.74
C MET A 3 20.55 -24.81 -24.97
N THR A 4 20.28 -24.12 -26.07
CA THR A 4 20.48 -22.67 -26.14
C THR A 4 19.16 -22.04 -25.73
N LEU A 5 18.93 -21.95 -24.42
CA LEU A 5 17.87 -21.09 -23.90
C LEU A 5 18.23 -19.67 -24.38
N ASP A 6 17.54 -19.19 -25.40
CA ASP A 6 17.85 -17.94 -26.08
C ASP A 6 17.85 -16.78 -25.07
N ILE A 7 18.94 -16.02 -25.06
CA ILE A 7 19.17 -14.95 -24.08
C ILE A 7 18.05 -13.93 -24.14
N ALA A 8 17.52 -13.62 -25.33
CA ALA A 8 16.41 -12.70 -25.47
C ALA A 8 15.13 -13.25 -24.80
N SER A 9 14.86 -14.55 -24.95
CA SER A 9 13.75 -15.23 -24.29
C SER A 9 13.88 -15.21 -22.75
N LEU A 10 15.09 -15.43 -22.22
CA LEU A 10 15.41 -15.30 -20.79
C LEU A 10 15.22 -13.86 -20.28
N THR A 11 15.71 -12.87 -21.03
CA THR A 11 15.56 -11.46 -20.68
C THR A 11 14.09 -11.04 -20.68
N LEU A 12 13.32 -11.48 -21.67
CA LEU A 12 11.88 -11.19 -21.74
C LEU A 12 11.13 -11.80 -20.57
N LEU A 13 11.41 -13.06 -20.21
CA LEU A 13 10.83 -13.73 -19.03
C LEU A 13 11.18 -12.98 -17.74
N PHE A 14 12.44 -12.58 -17.59
CA PHE A 14 12.88 -11.82 -16.42
C PHE A 14 12.15 -10.48 -16.32
N VAL A 15 12.11 -9.69 -17.39
CA VAL A 15 11.46 -8.38 -17.41
C VAL A 15 9.96 -8.50 -17.15
N THR A 16 9.27 -9.44 -17.78
CA THR A 16 7.83 -9.67 -17.51
C THR A 16 7.58 -10.11 -16.08
N THR A 17 8.43 -10.95 -15.51
CA THR A 17 8.32 -11.37 -14.11
C THR A 17 8.52 -10.19 -13.16
N VAL A 18 9.57 -9.39 -13.36
CA VAL A 18 9.82 -8.18 -12.55
C VAL A 18 8.65 -7.20 -12.66
N PHE A 19 8.15 -6.96 -13.88
CA PHE A 19 7.03 -6.06 -14.09
C PHE A 19 5.75 -6.56 -13.42
N GLY A 20 5.47 -7.86 -13.51
CA GLY A 20 4.35 -8.51 -12.82
C GLY A 20 4.45 -8.38 -11.30
N LEU A 21 5.63 -8.58 -10.73
CA LEU A 21 5.87 -8.41 -9.29
C LEU A 21 5.67 -6.97 -8.83
N VAL A 22 6.16 -5.99 -9.60
CA VAL A 22 5.96 -4.56 -9.31
C VAL A 22 4.48 -4.20 -9.36
N MET A 23 3.75 -4.65 -10.39
CA MET A 23 2.32 -4.38 -10.50
C MET A 23 1.52 -5.05 -9.38
N ALA A 24 1.87 -6.28 -9.00
CA ALA A 24 1.25 -6.96 -7.87
C ALA A 24 1.51 -6.22 -6.55
N PHE A 25 2.73 -5.68 -6.36
CA PHE A 25 3.07 -4.89 -5.19
C PHE A 25 2.30 -3.57 -5.13
N VAL A 26 2.23 -2.83 -6.24
CA VAL A 26 1.42 -1.60 -6.34
C VAL A 26 -0.05 -1.89 -6.06
N TRP A 27 -0.59 -2.96 -6.66
CA TRP A 27 -1.97 -3.39 -6.40
C TRP A 27 -2.20 -3.70 -4.92
N MET A 28 -1.30 -4.46 -4.29
CA MET A 28 -1.39 -4.79 -2.87
C MET A 28 -1.35 -3.53 -2.00
N PHE A 29 -0.50 -2.55 -2.35
CA PHE A 29 -0.41 -1.28 -1.65
C PHE A 29 -1.69 -0.45 -1.81
N CYS A 30 -2.20 -0.32 -3.04
CA CYS A 30 -3.47 0.37 -3.30
C CYS A 30 -4.65 -0.31 -2.59
N GLU A 31 -4.70 -1.64 -2.57
CA GLU A 31 -5.75 -2.39 -1.88
C GLU A 31 -5.60 -2.28 -0.35
N PHE A 32 -4.37 -2.22 0.15
CA PHE A 32 -4.10 -1.92 1.55
C PHE A 32 -4.57 -0.51 1.92
N GLU A 33 -4.28 0.51 1.12
CA GLU A 33 -4.83 1.86 1.33
C GLU A 33 -6.36 1.89 1.20
N ARG A 34 -6.94 1.15 0.27
CA ARG A 34 -8.40 1.07 0.11
C ARG A 34 -9.07 0.47 1.35
N ARG A 35 -8.48 -0.58 1.93
CA ARG A 35 -9.04 -1.30 3.10
C ARG A 35 -8.67 -0.67 4.44
N PHE A 36 -7.44 -0.19 4.57
CA PHE A 36 -6.85 0.28 5.82
C PHE A 36 -6.54 1.76 5.82
N GLY A 37 -6.43 2.44 4.68
CA GLY A 37 -6.17 3.89 4.61
C GLY A 37 -7.18 4.66 5.45
N LYS A 38 -8.48 4.38 5.32
CA LYS A 38 -9.53 4.98 6.16
C LYS A 38 -9.34 4.70 7.66
N ARG A 39 -8.89 3.50 8.03
CA ARG A 39 -8.66 3.12 9.43
C ARG A 39 -7.38 3.75 10.00
N LEU A 40 -6.31 3.79 9.22
CA LEU A 40 -5.04 4.39 9.61
C LEU A 40 -5.14 5.92 9.71
N THR A 41 -5.81 6.58 8.75
CA THR A 41 -6.12 8.01 8.88
C THR A 41 -7.03 8.27 10.06
N ALA A 42 -8.06 7.44 10.30
CA ALA A 42 -8.92 7.61 11.48
C ALA A 42 -8.16 7.43 12.80
N ILE A 43 -7.28 6.42 12.90
CA ILE A 43 -6.43 6.20 14.07
C ILE A 43 -5.43 7.34 14.26
N ALA A 44 -4.82 7.82 13.17
CA ALA A 44 -3.91 8.97 13.22
C ALA A 44 -4.64 10.26 13.63
N LEU A 45 -5.83 10.53 13.06
CA LEU A 45 -6.70 11.64 13.43
C LEU A 45 -7.05 11.60 14.92
N VAL A 46 -7.45 10.44 15.45
CA VAL A 46 -7.72 10.24 16.88
C VAL A 46 -6.50 10.56 17.73
N ARG A 47 -5.30 10.19 17.29
CA ARG A 47 -4.04 10.52 17.98
C ARG A 47 -3.75 12.03 18.05
N PHE A 48 -4.24 12.80 17.09
CA PHE A 48 -4.13 14.27 17.06
C PHE A 48 -5.36 14.97 17.67
N GLY A 49 -6.27 14.23 18.32
CA GLY A 49 -7.48 14.79 18.93
C GLY A 49 -8.60 15.10 17.94
N TYR A 50 -8.53 14.58 16.71
CA TYR A 50 -9.60 14.67 15.73
C TYR A 50 -10.49 13.42 15.79
N ARG A 51 -11.81 13.63 15.82
CA ARG A 51 -12.78 12.55 15.69
C ARG A 51 -12.82 12.00 14.24
N PRO A 52 -13.33 10.78 14.04
CA PRO A 52 -13.50 10.19 12.71
C PRO A 52 -14.49 10.93 11.80
N ASP A 53 -15.27 11.87 12.34
CA ASP A 53 -16.14 12.81 11.60
C ASP A 53 -15.39 14.07 11.11
N GLY A 54 -14.08 14.17 11.37
CA GLY A 54 -13.24 15.31 11.01
C GLY A 54 -13.32 16.50 11.97
N THR A 55 -14.13 16.41 13.03
CA THR A 55 -14.23 17.47 14.04
C THR A 55 -13.11 17.36 15.08
N ILE A 56 -12.60 18.50 15.54
CA ILE A 56 -11.61 18.53 16.62
C ILE A 56 -12.36 18.27 17.94
N ASP A 57 -11.99 17.21 18.64
CA ASP A 57 -12.51 16.93 19.98
C ASP A 57 -11.84 17.84 21.00
N ARG A 58 -12.41 19.03 21.16
CA ARG A 58 -11.98 20.02 22.15
C ARG A 58 -12.08 19.52 23.61
N ASN A 59 -12.82 18.44 23.87
CA ASN A 59 -12.97 17.87 25.21
C ASN A 59 -11.90 16.83 25.55
N ALA A 60 -11.19 16.27 24.57
CA ALA A 60 -10.05 15.38 24.83
C ALA A 60 -8.88 16.10 25.52
N ASN A 61 -8.71 17.40 25.23
CA ASN A 61 -7.69 18.26 25.86
C ASN A 61 -8.09 18.80 27.25
N ARG A 62 -9.19 18.32 27.84
CA ARG A 62 -9.69 18.77 29.15
C ARG A 62 -9.65 17.68 30.23
N ARG A 63 -9.21 16.46 29.90
CA ARG A 63 -8.95 15.42 30.90
C ARG A 63 -7.44 15.33 31.12
N ASP A 64 -7.02 16.12 32.10
CA ASP A 64 -5.83 16.00 32.97
C ASP A 64 -4.44 16.01 32.32
#